data_AF-A0A0V0QGX8-F1
#
_entry.id   AF-A0A0V0QGX8-F1
#
_cell.length_a   1.000
_cell.length_b   1.000
_cell.length_c   1.000
_cell.angle_alpha   90.00
_cell.angle_beta   90.00
_cell.angle_gamma   90.00
#
_symmetry.space_group_name_H-M   'P 1'
#
loop_
_entity.id
_entity.type
_entity.pdbx_description
1 polymer ?
#
loop_
_entity_poly.entity_id
_entity_poly.type
_entity_poly.pdbx_seq_one_letter_code
_entity_poly.pdbx_strand_id
1 'polypeptide(L)'
;MQTLSKLYKFQTKTYQLFLKQTFQAKNQINQIQNTCIFSFSSKQTPSDISRKKLQKKLKKKKQEKEIEAKTLNQQENEYDEENQQESNQDIDLQNAARQDTQNIPPNLVIKNLLYPQKDSQIIVLGVENHNVLHASYVYDVLEQSDPEVIMTQLHPDQPYFINSYNDFTISWNQFVKGNFDYKFLINPKPSYLGDITMNQELIDHFVAGIIFNTPNEFDTTEKQIKVYNHFFENYTTSTFFTPFMFKYNNPHYKASIVVNDFPILKHRDFVARNIEISELRNIFKNLAEEQKKSNFNFDPQLFAPEYLLKPRLSYMIETLKHASYSNKRIVAVMDRHMADLLDEEWRNLDTKLYNFNKFYTINNKTQKDLTFVEYIEKHVILDLMFQPILRKFFVLNQTFPFIANDLIGYTSMHTNIFIIFEHYYRNYVKMLFSDLGDEMKQVNNNDINEDQFTDLQSSMRVVNTGELNEDDDFLEGKTKKQQMKKQKISLSQESLFN
;
A
#
# COMPACT_ATOMS: atom_id res chain seq x y z
N MET A 1 25.16 -22.55 26.23
CA MET A 1 25.30 -21.37 27.10
C MET A 1 26.37 -20.37 26.67
N GLN A 2 27.54 -20.78 26.19
CA GLN A 2 28.61 -19.85 25.78
C GLN A 2 28.26 -18.97 24.55
N THR A 3 27.38 -19.43 23.66
CA THR A 3 26.87 -18.70 22.48
C THR A 3 25.88 -17.58 22.85
N LEU A 4 24.97 -17.82 23.79
CA LEU A 4 24.03 -16.82 24.31
C LEU A 4 24.74 -15.67 25.05
N SER A 5 25.80 -15.98 25.81
CA SER A 5 26.62 -14.95 26.48
C SER A 5 27.37 -14.06 25.48
N LYS A 6 27.82 -14.60 24.35
CA LYS A 6 28.46 -13.83 23.27
C LYS A 6 27.45 -12.96 22.53
N LEU A 7 26.24 -13.46 22.27
CA LEU A 7 25.16 -12.69 21.64
C LEU A 7 24.73 -11.52 22.53
N TYR A 8 24.57 -11.75 23.84
CA TYR A 8 24.18 -10.71 24.79
C TYR A 8 25.28 -9.64 24.96
N LYS A 9 26.57 -10.05 25.03
CA LYS A 9 27.70 -9.11 25.05
C LYS A 9 27.82 -8.31 23.75
N PHE A 10 27.50 -8.91 22.61
CA PHE A 10 27.47 -8.22 21.33
C PHE A 10 26.34 -7.18 21.33
N GLN A 11 25.10 -7.56 21.65
CA GLN A 11 23.96 -6.65 21.72
C GLN A 11 24.18 -5.49 22.70
N THR A 12 24.78 -5.76 23.87
CA THR A 12 25.07 -4.72 24.87
C THR A 12 26.12 -3.73 24.36
N LYS A 13 27.13 -4.22 23.63
CA LYS A 13 28.18 -3.37 23.06
C LYS A 13 27.65 -2.53 21.89
N THR A 14 26.80 -3.10 21.04
CA THR A 14 26.12 -2.39 19.95
C THR A 14 25.19 -1.30 20.48
N TYR A 15 24.44 -1.58 21.54
CA TYR A 15 23.56 -0.62 22.20
C TYR A 15 24.32 0.53 22.87
N GLN A 16 25.45 0.25 23.52
CA GLN A 16 26.30 1.30 24.10
C GLN A 16 26.95 2.20 23.04
N LEU A 17 27.31 1.65 21.88
CA LEU A 17 27.80 2.43 20.73
C LEU A 17 26.71 3.34 20.16
N PHE A 18 25.49 2.83 20.01
CA PHE A 18 24.33 3.60 19.54
C PHE A 18 23.97 4.76 20.49
N LEU A 19 23.97 4.55 21.80
CA LEU A 19 23.73 5.60 22.80
C LEU A 19 24.82 6.70 22.76
N LYS A 20 26.07 6.33 22.48
CA LYS A 20 27.17 7.29 22.36
C LYS A 20 27.04 8.15 21.10
N GLN A 21 26.61 7.56 19.98
CA GLN A 21 26.41 8.26 18.71
C GLN A 21 25.21 9.23 18.76
N THR A 22 24.09 8.79 19.35
CA THR A 22 22.91 9.65 19.55
C THR A 22 23.18 10.83 20.47
N PHE A 23 24.02 10.66 21.50
CA PHE A 23 24.45 11.75 22.37
C PHE A 23 25.32 12.78 21.63
N GLN A 24 26.19 12.33 20.72
CA GLN A 24 27.04 13.20 19.90
C GLN A 24 26.24 13.99 18.85
N ALA A 25 25.27 13.35 18.17
CA ALA A 25 24.39 14.02 17.21
C ALA A 25 23.54 15.12 17.88
N LYS A 26 23.06 14.88 19.11
CA LYS A 26 22.31 15.88 19.88
C LYS A 26 23.14 17.13 20.22
N ASN A 27 24.44 16.94 20.48
CA ASN A 27 25.35 18.05 20.74
C ASN A 27 25.68 18.86 19.48
N GLN A 28 25.78 18.22 18.31
CA GLN A 28 25.99 18.92 17.03
C GLN A 28 24.77 19.75 16.60
N ILE A 29 23.56 19.23 16.80
CA ILE A 29 22.31 19.98 16.53
C ILE A 29 22.21 21.23 17.41
N ASN A 30 22.59 21.12 18.68
CA ASN A 30 22.64 22.27 19.60
C ASN A 30 23.72 23.31 19.21
N GLN A 31 24.82 22.89 18.57
CA GLN A 31 25.83 23.82 18.06
C GLN A 31 25.34 24.57 16.81
N ILE A 32 24.66 23.88 15.89
CA ILE A 32 24.11 24.47 14.65
C ILE A 32 23.03 25.51 14.97
N GLN A 33 22.19 25.26 15.98
CA GLN A 33 21.16 26.22 16.41
C GLN A 33 21.73 27.51 17.02
N ASN A 34 22.95 27.47 17.59
CA ASN A 34 23.60 28.65 18.17
C ASN A 34 24.33 29.53 17.15
N THR A 35 24.64 29.00 15.96
CA THR A 35 25.30 29.75 14.87
C THR A 35 24.36 30.54 13.97
N CYS A 36 23.04 30.30 14.01
CA CYS A 36 22.07 30.97 13.12
C CYS A 36 21.47 32.28 13.66
N ILE A 37 21.98 32.83 14.77
CA ILE A 37 21.54 34.13 15.29
C ILE A 37 22.77 35.03 15.45
N PHE A 38 23.20 35.72 14.40
CA PHE A 38 23.87 37.04 14.47
C PHE A 38 24.37 37.47 13.08
N SER A 39 23.65 38.39 12.42
CA SER A 39 24.30 39.43 11.60
C SER A 39 23.29 40.48 11.10
N PHE A 40 23.29 41.66 11.71
CA PHE A 40 23.06 42.94 11.04
C PHE A 40 23.65 44.07 11.89
N SER A 41 24.64 44.81 11.37
CA SER A 41 24.64 46.29 11.30
C SER A 41 26.03 46.91 11.02
N SER A 42 26.04 47.74 9.95
CA SER A 42 26.75 49.02 9.73
C SER A 42 28.28 49.16 9.75
N LYS A 43 28.83 49.37 8.53
CA LYS A 43 29.68 50.48 8.01
C LYS A 43 30.59 51.27 8.98
N GLN A 44 31.89 51.36 8.64
CA GLN A 44 32.62 52.61 8.26
C GLN A 44 34.12 52.34 7.92
N THR A 45 34.59 52.95 6.81
CA THR A 45 35.99 53.23 6.39
C THR A 45 36.47 54.58 7.02
N PRO A 46 37.73 55.12 6.90
CA PRO A 46 38.80 54.83 5.93
C PRO A 46 40.30 54.95 6.41
N SER A 47 41.17 54.60 5.45
CA SER A 47 42.60 54.86 5.14
C SER A 47 43.53 55.79 5.96
N ASP A 48 44.78 55.32 6.08
CA ASP A 48 46.12 55.94 5.85
C ASP A 48 46.49 57.34 6.40
N ILE A 49 47.68 57.43 7.04
CA ILE A 49 48.87 58.18 6.54
C ILE A 49 50.05 58.19 7.54
N SER A 50 51.23 57.89 6.97
CA SER A 50 52.60 58.40 7.24
C SER A 50 53.45 58.05 8.49
N ARG A 51 54.42 57.18 8.20
CA ARG A 51 55.88 57.35 8.41
C ARG A 51 56.38 58.58 9.18
N LYS A 52 56.85 58.36 10.40
CA LYS A 52 58.10 58.94 10.94
C LYS A 52 58.51 58.24 12.23
N LYS A 53 59.35 57.21 12.10
CA LYS A 53 60.37 56.75 13.08
C LYS A 53 61.06 55.48 12.54
N LEU A 54 61.46 55.57 11.27
CA LEU A 54 62.33 54.64 10.58
C LEU A 54 63.76 55.03 10.97
N GLN A 55 64.29 54.46 12.07
CA GLN A 55 65.74 54.26 12.30
C GLN A 55 66.08 53.68 13.69
N LYS A 56 65.13 53.56 14.63
CA LYS A 56 65.33 52.76 15.88
C LYS A 56 64.80 51.32 15.80
N LYS A 57 64.18 50.92 14.68
CA LYS A 57 63.54 49.59 14.47
C LYS A 57 64.46 48.48 13.94
N LEU A 58 65.76 48.71 13.72
CA LEU A 58 66.65 47.73 13.07
C LEU A 58 67.50 46.86 14.01
N LYS A 59 67.55 47.15 15.33
CA LYS A 59 68.16 46.24 16.32
C LYS A 59 67.16 45.38 17.10
N LYS A 60 65.87 45.77 17.11
CA LYS A 60 64.77 44.95 17.67
C LYS A 60 64.22 43.91 16.67
N LYS A 61 64.30 44.22 15.37
CA LYS A 61 63.89 43.32 14.26
C LYS A 61 64.70 42.04 14.09
N LYS A 62 65.84 41.87 14.79
CA LYS A 62 66.64 40.63 14.71
C LYS A 62 66.29 39.63 15.81
N GLN A 63 65.80 40.11 16.96
CA GLN A 63 65.23 39.25 18.01
C GLN A 63 63.73 38.98 17.80
N GLU A 64 62.97 39.94 17.24
CA GLU A 64 61.55 39.72 16.88
C GLU A 64 61.40 38.73 15.71
N LYS A 65 62.34 38.66 14.75
CA LYS A 65 62.32 37.68 13.64
C LYS A 65 62.64 36.23 14.05
N GLU A 66 63.36 36.04 15.15
CA GLU A 66 63.72 34.70 15.64
C GLU A 66 62.61 34.12 16.54
N ILE A 67 61.80 35.00 17.14
CA ILE A 67 60.56 34.65 17.86
C ILE A 67 59.42 34.47 16.84
N GLU A 68 59.23 35.36 15.87
CA GLU A 68 58.24 35.19 14.78
C GLU A 68 58.48 33.90 13.97
N ALA A 69 59.73 33.51 13.67
CA ALA A 69 60.00 32.26 12.95
C ALA A 69 59.70 31.00 13.78
N LYS A 70 59.73 31.08 15.12
CA LYS A 70 59.33 29.99 16.01
C LYS A 70 57.82 29.95 16.24
N THR A 71 57.15 31.10 16.26
CA THR A 71 55.69 31.19 16.34
C THR A 71 55.03 30.83 15.00
N LEU A 72 55.63 31.17 13.85
CA LEU A 72 55.12 30.78 12.53
C LEU A 72 55.23 29.27 12.30
N ASN A 73 56.33 28.63 12.72
CA ASN A 73 56.46 27.17 12.65
C ASN A 73 55.52 26.44 13.63
N GLN A 74 55.11 27.08 14.74
CA GLN A 74 54.09 26.50 15.64
C GLN A 74 52.68 26.70 15.07
N GLN A 75 52.40 27.84 14.42
CA GLN A 75 51.12 28.10 13.77
C GLN A 75 50.94 27.35 12.44
N GLU A 76 51.99 27.13 11.65
CA GLU A 76 51.93 26.28 10.44
C GLU A 76 51.77 24.80 10.82
N ASN A 77 52.39 24.33 11.91
CA ASN A 77 52.15 22.97 12.42
C ASN A 77 50.75 22.80 13.03
N GLU A 78 50.21 23.80 13.74
CA GLU A 78 48.81 23.77 14.22
C GLU A 78 47.81 23.86 13.06
N TYR A 79 48.10 24.62 11.99
CA TYR A 79 47.22 24.75 10.82
C TYR A 79 47.26 23.50 9.92
N ASP A 80 48.40 22.82 9.80
CA ASP A 80 48.52 21.54 9.10
C ASP A 80 47.90 20.38 9.91
N GLU A 81 47.96 20.43 11.25
CA GLU A 81 47.25 19.47 12.12
C GLU A 81 45.73 19.70 12.13
N GLU A 82 45.25 20.95 12.10
CA GLU A 82 43.81 21.27 11.96
C GLU A 82 43.27 20.88 10.58
N ASN A 83 44.00 21.11 9.47
CA ASN A 83 43.59 20.67 8.13
C ASN A 83 43.68 19.14 7.95
N GLN A 84 44.60 18.45 8.63
CA GLN A 84 44.63 16.99 8.68
C GLN A 84 43.52 16.41 9.56
N GLN A 85 43.08 17.11 10.61
CA GLN A 85 41.92 16.72 11.42
C GLN A 85 40.59 17.01 10.71
N GLU A 86 40.46 18.13 9.99
CA GLU A 86 39.28 18.44 9.17
C GLU A 86 39.16 17.48 7.97
N SER A 87 40.26 17.17 7.27
CA SER A 87 40.23 16.19 6.18
C SER A 87 39.99 14.75 6.66
N ASN A 88 40.49 14.36 7.83
CA ASN A 88 40.16 13.06 8.44
C ASN A 88 38.73 13.03 8.98
N GLN A 89 38.19 14.13 9.50
CA GLN A 89 36.77 14.25 9.88
C GLN A 89 35.85 14.19 8.66
N ASP A 90 36.21 14.82 7.54
CA ASP A 90 35.47 14.73 6.28
C ASP A 90 35.54 13.33 5.66
N ILE A 91 36.67 12.64 5.78
CA ILE A 91 36.80 11.23 5.38
C ILE A 91 36.00 10.32 6.31
N ASP A 92 35.98 10.58 7.62
CA ASP A 92 35.17 9.82 8.59
C ASP A 92 33.67 10.10 8.46
N LEU A 93 33.26 11.33 8.10
CA LEU A 93 31.87 11.70 7.76
C LEU A 93 31.43 11.06 6.43
N GLN A 94 32.31 11.03 5.43
CA GLN A 94 32.05 10.32 4.17
C GLN A 94 32.04 8.81 4.36
N ASN A 95 32.86 8.26 5.25
CA ASN A 95 32.86 6.83 5.60
C ASN A 95 31.66 6.43 6.48
N ALA A 96 31.20 7.31 7.38
CA ALA A 96 29.98 7.14 8.16
C ALA A 96 28.73 7.20 7.28
N ALA A 97 28.64 8.17 6.37
CA ALA A 97 27.57 8.24 5.37
C ALA A 97 27.59 7.05 4.38
N ARG A 98 28.77 6.49 4.09
CA ARG A 98 28.93 5.24 3.32
C ARG A 98 28.60 3.98 4.12
N GLN A 99 28.66 4.02 5.46
CA GLN A 99 28.22 2.90 6.32
C GLN A 99 26.71 2.94 6.59
N ASP A 100 26.10 4.13 6.69
CA ASP A 100 24.65 4.28 6.86
C ASP A 100 23.83 3.82 5.64
N THR A 101 24.44 3.84 4.45
CA THR A 101 23.82 3.35 3.21
C THR A 101 23.95 1.83 2.99
N GLN A 102 24.72 1.10 3.82
CA GLN A 102 24.90 -0.35 3.66
C GLN A 102 23.69 -1.19 4.13
N ASN A 103 22.76 -0.61 4.90
CA ASN A 103 21.62 -1.33 5.48
C ASN A 103 20.25 -0.97 4.88
N ILE A 104 20.21 -0.12 3.83
CA ILE A 104 18.95 0.21 3.15
C ILE A 104 18.70 -0.87 2.08
N PRO A 105 17.53 -1.54 2.08
CA PRO A 105 17.18 -2.49 1.02
C PRO A 105 17.27 -1.85 -0.38
N PRO A 106 17.68 -2.63 -1.40
CA PRO A 106 17.72 -2.11 -2.77
C PRO A 106 16.33 -1.67 -3.23
N ASN A 107 16.25 -0.58 -4.01
CA ASN A 107 15.00 0.01 -4.53
C ASN A 107 14.05 0.58 -3.46
N LEU A 108 14.44 0.64 -2.18
CA LEU A 108 13.69 1.36 -1.17
C LEU A 108 13.98 2.85 -1.27
N VAL A 109 12.93 3.67 -1.29
CA VAL A 109 13.00 5.12 -1.36
C VAL A 109 12.65 5.70 0.01
N ILE A 110 13.49 6.60 0.53
CA ILE A 110 13.22 7.31 1.78
C ILE A 110 13.14 8.80 1.48
N LYS A 111 12.02 9.44 1.82
CA LYS A 111 11.89 10.90 1.78
C LYS A 111 11.54 11.43 3.16
N ASN A 112 12.09 12.59 3.49
CA ASN A 112 11.73 13.32 4.69
C ASN A 112 11.03 14.61 4.26
N LEU A 113 9.71 14.65 4.41
CA LEU A 113 8.89 15.79 4.06
C LEU A 113 8.56 16.58 5.33
N LEU A 114 8.51 17.90 5.19
CA LEU A 114 8.04 18.81 6.23
C LEU A 114 6.70 19.39 5.79
N TYR A 115 5.73 19.43 6.71
CA TYR A 115 4.51 20.23 6.53
C TYR A 115 4.63 21.56 7.28
N PRO A 116 5.01 22.67 6.61
CA PRO A 116 5.50 23.87 7.29
C PRO A 116 4.46 24.53 8.20
N GLN A 117 3.16 24.38 7.89
CA GLN A 117 2.10 25.02 8.66
C GLN A 117 1.98 24.52 10.10
N LYS A 118 2.41 23.29 10.36
CA LYS A 118 2.26 22.62 11.66
C LYS A 118 3.55 22.02 12.19
N ASP A 119 4.66 22.23 11.47
CA ASP A 119 5.96 21.66 11.80
C ASP A 119 5.89 20.12 11.97
N SER A 120 5.10 19.48 11.09
CA SER A 120 4.93 18.03 11.07
C SER A 120 5.98 17.40 10.18
N GLN A 121 6.70 16.43 10.73
CA GLN A 121 7.66 15.62 10.02
C GLN A 121 7.00 14.36 9.48
N ILE A 122 7.21 14.09 8.19
CA ILE A 122 6.67 12.95 7.49
C ILE A 122 7.84 12.16 6.92
N ILE A 123 8.02 10.93 7.40
CA ILE A 123 8.95 9.96 6.80
C ILE A 123 8.15 9.15 5.78
N VAL A 124 8.50 9.28 4.50
CA VAL A 124 7.91 8.49 3.43
C VAL A 124 8.83 7.33 3.11
N LEU A 125 8.30 6.12 3.21
CA LEU A 125 8.92 4.88 2.79
C LEU A 125 8.26 4.44 1.48
N GLY A 126 8.95 4.70 0.37
CA GLY A 126 8.62 4.16 -0.94
C GLY A 126 9.13 2.73 -1.05
N VAL A 127 8.23 1.77 -1.17
CA VAL A 127 8.51 0.34 -1.08
C VAL A 127 7.97 -0.42 -2.28
N GLU A 128 8.54 -1.60 -2.52
CA GLU A 128 7.93 -2.60 -3.39
C GLU A 128 6.98 -3.46 -2.53
N ASN A 129 5.74 -3.64 -3.00
CA ASN A 129 4.73 -4.38 -2.22
C ASN A 129 5.17 -5.83 -1.94
N HIS A 130 5.76 -6.50 -2.92
CA HIS A 130 6.13 -7.92 -2.84
C HIS A 130 7.57 -8.17 -2.42
N ASN A 131 8.09 -7.37 -1.48
CA ASN A 131 9.50 -7.41 -1.08
C ASN A 131 9.67 -7.61 0.45
N VAL A 132 10.20 -8.78 0.82
CA VAL A 132 10.42 -9.20 2.22
C VAL A 132 11.38 -8.26 2.97
N LEU A 133 12.43 -7.78 2.29
CA LEU A 133 13.40 -6.89 2.91
C LEU A 133 12.76 -5.53 3.23
N HIS A 134 11.88 -5.05 2.35
CA HIS A 134 11.14 -3.81 2.58
C HIS A 134 10.14 -3.97 3.73
N ALA A 135 9.42 -5.10 3.78
CA ALA A 135 8.53 -5.42 4.90
C ALA A 135 9.26 -5.42 6.24
N SER A 136 10.43 -6.07 6.33
CA SER A 136 11.24 -6.02 7.56
C SER A 136 11.72 -4.60 7.87
N TYR A 137 12.18 -3.85 6.87
CA TYR A 137 12.71 -2.49 7.06
C TYR A 137 11.61 -1.53 7.55
N VAL A 138 10.41 -1.61 6.98
CA VAL A 138 9.25 -0.83 7.45
C VAL A 138 8.98 -1.12 8.92
N TYR A 139 8.96 -2.40 9.32
CA TYR A 139 8.77 -2.77 10.72
C TYR A 139 9.81 -2.10 11.64
N ASP A 140 11.09 -2.17 11.27
CA ASP A 140 12.18 -1.62 12.06
C ASP A 140 12.13 -0.07 12.13
N VAL A 141 11.73 0.61 11.05
CA VAL A 141 11.51 2.07 11.05
C VAL A 141 10.35 2.46 11.95
N LEU A 142 9.24 1.71 11.92
CA LEU A 142 8.09 1.98 12.79
C LEU A 142 8.46 1.83 14.26
N GLU A 143 9.28 0.84 14.60
CA GLU A 143 9.78 0.65 15.97
C GLU A 143 10.67 1.82 16.43
N GLN A 144 11.55 2.33 15.56
CA GLN A 144 12.55 3.35 15.90
C GLN A 144 12.00 4.79 15.88
N SER A 145 11.08 5.10 14.96
CA SER A 145 10.61 6.46 14.72
C SER A 145 9.52 6.93 15.69
N ASP A 146 8.87 6.02 16.40
CA ASP A 146 7.74 6.30 17.31
C ASP A 146 6.67 7.21 16.68
N PRO A 147 6.06 6.80 15.54
CA PRO A 147 5.10 7.64 14.84
C PRO A 147 3.77 7.76 15.61
N GLU A 148 3.14 8.92 15.51
CA GLU A 148 1.78 9.17 16.02
C GLU A 148 0.73 8.62 15.03
N VAL A 149 1.05 8.67 13.73
CA VAL A 149 0.23 8.15 12.65
C VAL A 149 1.08 7.36 11.68
N ILE A 150 0.59 6.18 11.31
CA ILE A 150 1.17 5.34 10.27
C ILE A 150 0.17 5.31 9.11
N MET A 151 0.57 5.85 7.96
CA MET A 151 -0.24 5.80 6.75
C MET A 151 0.22 4.65 5.88
N THR A 152 -0.69 3.84 5.36
CA THR A 152 -0.35 2.70 4.49
C THR A 152 -1.20 2.67 3.24
N GLN A 153 -0.59 2.39 2.10
CA GLN A 153 -1.28 2.35 0.81
C GLN A 153 -2.12 1.08 0.65
N LEU A 154 -3.36 1.13 1.11
CA LEU A 154 -4.41 0.15 0.84
C LEU A 154 -5.70 0.88 0.46
N HIS A 155 -6.52 0.26 -0.38
CA HIS A 155 -7.79 0.86 -0.82
C HIS A 155 -8.89 0.64 0.22
N PRO A 156 -9.65 1.69 0.60
CA PRO A 156 -10.62 1.61 1.71
C PRO A 156 -11.88 0.78 1.40
N ASP A 157 -12.15 0.52 0.12
CA ASP A 157 -13.29 -0.25 -0.38
C ASP A 157 -12.95 -1.71 -0.68
N GLN A 158 -11.83 -2.20 -0.14
CA GLN A 158 -11.43 -3.59 -0.27
C GLN A 158 -12.28 -4.52 0.59
N PRO A 159 -12.60 -5.74 0.11
CA PRO A 159 -13.49 -6.65 0.83
C PRO A 159 -13.03 -7.05 2.23
N TYR A 160 -11.71 -7.07 2.47
CA TYR A 160 -11.16 -7.37 3.78
C TYR A 160 -11.45 -6.30 4.85
N PHE A 161 -12.01 -5.15 4.49
CA PHE A 161 -12.51 -4.16 5.44
C PHE A 161 -13.98 -4.36 5.83
N ILE A 162 -14.63 -5.45 5.39
CA ILE A 162 -15.94 -5.82 5.93
C ILE A 162 -15.79 -6.22 7.41
N ASN A 163 -16.64 -5.69 8.28
CA ASN A 163 -16.60 -6.02 9.70
C ASN A 163 -17.23 -7.40 9.93
N SER A 164 -16.40 -8.43 9.92
CA SER A 164 -16.79 -9.82 10.15
C SER A 164 -15.69 -10.58 10.88
N TYR A 165 -16.06 -11.57 11.67
CA TYR A 165 -15.12 -12.57 12.22
C TYR A 165 -15.02 -13.80 11.31
N ASN A 166 -15.82 -13.89 10.26
CA ASN A 166 -15.74 -14.99 9.29
C ASN A 166 -14.83 -14.58 8.12
N ASP A 167 -14.53 -15.56 7.26
CA ASP A 167 -13.93 -15.34 5.95
C ASP A 167 -14.59 -14.13 5.24
N PHE A 168 -13.75 -13.16 4.86
CA PHE A 168 -14.23 -11.90 4.28
C PHE A 168 -14.90 -12.13 2.93
N THR A 169 -14.51 -13.14 2.16
CA THR A 169 -15.12 -13.50 0.88
C THR A 169 -16.54 -13.99 1.08
N ILE A 170 -16.77 -14.86 2.09
CA ILE A 170 -18.12 -15.33 2.44
C ILE A 170 -18.99 -14.15 2.86
N SER A 171 -18.48 -13.33 3.78
CA SER A 171 -19.20 -12.16 4.32
C SER A 171 -19.53 -11.15 3.23
N TRP A 172 -18.57 -10.89 2.34
CA TRP A 172 -18.73 -10.02 1.19
C TRP A 172 -19.79 -10.54 0.21
N ASN A 173 -19.76 -11.84 -0.10
CA ASN A 173 -20.74 -12.45 -1.00
C ASN A 173 -22.17 -12.35 -0.43
N GLN A 174 -22.34 -12.49 0.89
CA GLN A 174 -23.64 -12.29 1.53
C GLN A 174 -24.08 -10.83 1.45
N PHE A 175 -23.17 -9.89 1.71
CA PHE A 175 -23.42 -8.46 1.60
C PHE A 175 -23.86 -8.05 0.20
N VAL A 176 -23.10 -8.43 -0.83
CA VAL A 176 -23.40 -8.09 -2.23
C VAL A 176 -24.72 -8.69 -2.71
N LYS A 177 -25.14 -9.82 -2.16
CA LYS A 177 -26.44 -10.45 -2.44
C LYS A 177 -27.61 -9.84 -1.63
N GLY A 178 -27.36 -8.83 -0.81
CA GLY A 178 -28.39 -8.16 0.00
C GLY A 178 -28.84 -8.97 1.22
N ASN A 179 -28.09 -10.00 1.60
CA ASN A 179 -28.43 -10.92 2.70
C ASN A 179 -27.75 -10.56 4.03
N PHE A 180 -26.99 -9.46 4.07
CA PHE A 180 -26.18 -9.09 5.23
C PHE A 180 -26.24 -7.58 5.48
N ASP A 181 -26.66 -7.20 6.67
CA ASP A 181 -26.67 -5.81 7.13
C ASP A 181 -25.25 -5.46 7.57
N TYR A 182 -24.61 -4.55 6.84
CA TYR A 182 -23.16 -4.43 6.88
C TYR A 182 -22.67 -3.31 7.81
N LYS A 183 -21.56 -3.58 8.49
CA LYS A 183 -20.65 -2.56 9.01
C LYS A 183 -19.30 -2.77 8.34
N PHE A 184 -18.61 -1.70 8.02
CA PHE A 184 -17.24 -1.75 7.55
C PHE A 184 -16.30 -1.32 8.68
N LEU A 185 -15.08 -1.84 8.69
CA LEU A 185 -14.00 -1.40 9.58
C LEU A 185 -13.56 0.04 9.25
N ILE A 186 -13.68 0.42 7.98
CA ILE A 186 -13.47 1.79 7.49
C ILE A 186 -14.50 2.11 6.40
N ASN A 187 -14.79 3.40 6.18
CA ASN A 187 -15.79 3.79 5.19
C ASN A 187 -15.26 3.58 3.76
N PRO A 188 -15.96 2.83 2.89
CA PRO A 188 -15.56 2.67 1.48
C PRO A 188 -15.73 3.96 0.64
N LYS A 189 -16.43 4.97 1.17
CA LYS A 189 -16.55 6.32 0.59
C LYS A 189 -16.18 7.39 1.63
N PRO A 190 -14.89 7.51 1.98
CA PRO A 190 -14.42 8.41 3.03
C PRO A 190 -14.80 9.87 2.77
N SER A 191 -15.37 10.56 3.75
CA SER A 191 -15.57 12.01 3.71
C SER A 191 -14.55 12.76 4.58
N TYR A 192 -13.98 12.08 5.56
CA TYR A 192 -13.03 12.63 6.53
C TYR A 192 -11.89 11.65 6.83
N LEU A 193 -10.79 12.13 7.42
CA LEU A 193 -9.66 11.27 7.82
C LEU A 193 -10.07 10.18 8.82
N GLY A 194 -10.98 10.51 9.75
CA GLY A 194 -11.49 9.55 10.74
C GLY A 194 -12.20 8.34 10.13
N ASP A 195 -12.74 8.49 8.91
CA ASP A 195 -13.45 7.41 8.21
C ASP A 195 -12.52 6.29 7.72
N ILE A 196 -11.22 6.57 7.63
CA ILE A 196 -10.16 5.67 7.15
C ILE A 196 -9.08 5.44 8.21
N THR A 197 -9.37 5.79 9.46
CA THR A 197 -8.46 5.59 10.59
C THR A 197 -8.85 4.35 11.37
N MET A 198 -7.90 3.45 11.58
CA MET A 198 -8.04 2.24 12.37
C MET A 198 -7.32 2.41 13.72
N ASN A 199 -8.10 2.24 14.79
CA ASN A 199 -7.59 2.17 16.16
C ASN A 199 -7.20 0.72 16.52
N GLN A 200 -6.71 0.49 17.75
CA GLN A 200 -6.31 -0.85 18.18
C GLN A 200 -7.45 -1.88 18.05
N GLU A 201 -8.67 -1.53 18.47
CA GLU A 201 -9.83 -2.43 18.43
C GLU A 201 -10.16 -2.88 16.99
N LEU A 202 -10.17 -1.94 16.05
CA LEU A 202 -10.41 -2.25 14.63
C LEU A 202 -9.28 -3.08 14.02
N ILE A 203 -8.02 -2.87 14.47
CA ILE A 203 -6.87 -3.64 14.01
C ILE A 203 -6.91 -5.06 14.57
N ASP A 204 -7.25 -5.23 15.86
CA ASP A 204 -7.43 -6.54 16.47
C ASP A 204 -8.52 -7.33 15.74
N HIS A 205 -9.64 -6.67 15.43
CA HIS A 205 -10.71 -7.25 14.61
C HIS A 205 -10.20 -7.63 13.22
N PHE A 206 -9.52 -6.71 12.54
CA PHE A 206 -8.99 -6.96 11.20
C PHE A 206 -8.04 -8.17 11.17
N VAL A 207 -7.07 -8.23 12.07
CA VAL A 207 -6.08 -9.30 12.07
C VAL A 207 -6.71 -10.63 12.51
N ALA A 208 -7.45 -10.65 13.63
CA ALA A 208 -8.04 -11.88 14.13
C ALA A 208 -9.19 -12.40 13.26
N GLY A 209 -10.07 -11.50 12.83
CA GLY A 209 -11.28 -11.82 12.07
C GLY A 209 -11.03 -12.05 10.59
N ILE A 210 -10.09 -11.33 9.97
CA ILE A 210 -9.88 -11.37 8.51
C ILE A 210 -8.62 -12.14 8.14
N ILE A 211 -7.48 -11.78 8.72
CA ILE A 211 -6.20 -12.39 8.34
C ILE A 211 -6.15 -13.85 8.80
N PHE A 212 -6.39 -14.13 10.08
CA PHE A 212 -6.25 -15.50 10.60
C PHE A 212 -7.40 -16.43 10.18
N ASN A 213 -8.62 -15.92 10.01
CA ASN A 213 -9.76 -16.76 9.61
C ASN A 213 -9.89 -16.95 8.09
N THR A 214 -8.99 -16.37 7.30
CA THR A 214 -8.93 -16.57 5.84
C THR A 214 -7.56 -17.15 5.42
N PRO A 215 -7.18 -18.33 5.92
CA PRO A 215 -5.83 -18.88 5.72
C PRO A 215 -5.49 -19.15 4.25
N ASN A 216 -6.48 -19.35 3.38
CA ASN A 216 -6.28 -19.53 1.94
C ASN A 216 -5.97 -18.22 1.20
N GLU A 217 -6.21 -17.07 1.82
CA GLU A 217 -5.95 -15.75 1.25
C GLU A 217 -4.74 -15.09 1.92
N PHE A 218 -4.49 -15.37 3.20
CA PHE A 218 -3.39 -14.79 3.96
C PHE A 218 -2.56 -15.85 4.68
N ASP A 219 -1.24 -15.65 4.65
CA ASP A 219 -0.26 -16.36 5.49
C ASP A 219 0.52 -15.31 6.29
N THR A 220 0.94 -15.61 7.51
CA THR A 220 1.54 -14.61 8.41
C THR A 220 2.84 -15.09 9.02
N THR A 221 3.76 -14.15 9.23
CA THR A 221 4.93 -14.32 10.09
C THR A 221 4.99 -13.15 11.08
N GLU A 222 5.95 -13.16 12.02
CA GLU A 222 6.05 -12.13 13.07
C GLU A 222 6.16 -10.69 12.54
N LYS A 223 6.75 -10.48 11.35
CA LYS A 223 7.00 -9.14 10.79
C LYS A 223 6.20 -8.80 9.54
N GLN A 224 5.56 -9.78 8.89
CA GLN A 224 4.93 -9.57 7.58
C GLN A 224 3.72 -10.47 7.35
N ILE A 225 2.86 -10.01 6.46
CA ILE A 225 1.73 -10.77 5.95
C ILE A 225 2.04 -11.10 4.49
N LYS A 226 1.83 -12.36 4.12
CA LYS A 226 1.79 -12.81 2.74
C LYS A 226 0.35 -12.94 2.30
N VAL A 227 0.11 -12.63 1.03
CA VAL A 227 -1.21 -12.62 0.40
C VAL A 227 -1.20 -13.62 -0.75
N TYR A 228 -2.29 -14.36 -0.92
CA TYR A 228 -2.45 -15.30 -2.02
C TYR A 228 -2.56 -14.54 -3.34
N ASN A 229 -1.61 -14.82 -4.23
CA ASN A 229 -1.58 -14.25 -5.56
C ASN A 229 -2.37 -15.14 -6.51
N HIS A 230 -3.59 -14.72 -6.83
CA HIS A 230 -4.47 -15.45 -7.75
C HIS A 230 -3.91 -15.62 -9.17
N PHE A 231 -2.93 -14.82 -9.59
CA PHE A 231 -2.33 -14.96 -10.92
C PHE A 231 -1.29 -16.09 -10.98
N PHE A 232 -0.63 -16.39 -9.87
CA PHE A 232 0.45 -17.40 -9.81
C PHE A 232 0.14 -18.57 -8.89
N GLU A 233 -1.04 -18.59 -8.29
CA GLU A 233 -1.48 -19.62 -7.35
C GLU A 233 -0.48 -19.85 -6.20
N ASN A 234 0.18 -18.78 -5.74
CA ASN A 234 1.20 -18.82 -4.70
C ASN A 234 1.09 -17.62 -3.74
N TYR A 235 1.76 -17.68 -2.59
CA TYR A 235 1.81 -16.55 -1.66
C TYR A 235 2.93 -15.57 -2.04
N THR A 236 2.61 -14.28 -2.08
CA THR A 236 3.58 -13.19 -2.18
C THR A 236 3.57 -12.36 -0.90
N THR A 237 4.70 -11.77 -0.53
CA THR A 237 4.75 -10.87 0.65
C THR A 237 3.96 -9.60 0.36
N SER A 238 3.38 -8.96 1.38
CA SER A 238 2.82 -7.62 1.25
C SER A 238 3.36 -6.66 2.31
N THR A 239 4.21 -5.74 1.84
CA THR A 239 4.78 -4.65 2.65
C THR A 239 3.71 -3.68 3.16
N PHE A 240 2.63 -3.47 2.41
CA PHE A 240 1.54 -2.56 2.82
C PHE A 240 0.71 -3.07 3.99
N PHE A 241 0.75 -4.39 4.25
CA PHE A 241 0.11 -4.97 5.43
C PHE A 241 1.00 -4.96 6.69
N THR A 242 2.31 -4.74 6.56
CA THR A 242 3.26 -4.69 7.69
C THR A 242 2.81 -3.73 8.82
N PRO A 243 2.32 -2.50 8.56
CA PRO A 243 1.83 -1.61 9.61
C PRO A 243 0.77 -2.24 10.53
N PHE A 244 -0.15 -3.04 9.99
CA PHE A 244 -1.20 -3.71 10.78
C PHE A 244 -0.59 -4.76 11.68
N MET A 245 0.31 -5.58 11.15
CA MET A 245 1.00 -6.61 11.94
C MET A 245 1.87 -5.99 13.05
N PHE A 246 2.58 -4.90 12.73
CA PHE A 246 3.34 -4.13 13.73
C PHE A 246 2.43 -3.67 14.88
N LYS A 247 1.30 -3.04 14.55
CA LYS A 247 0.39 -2.50 15.56
C LYS A 247 -0.33 -3.59 16.37
N TYR A 248 -0.68 -4.71 15.72
CA TYR A 248 -1.25 -5.88 16.39
C TYR A 248 -0.26 -6.51 17.39
N ASN A 249 1.00 -6.67 17.01
CA ASN A 249 2.04 -7.24 17.88
C ASN A 249 2.51 -6.27 18.98
N ASN A 250 2.23 -4.97 18.84
CA ASN A 250 2.65 -3.92 19.77
C ASN A 250 1.45 -3.07 20.22
N PRO A 251 0.48 -3.63 20.97
CA PRO A 251 -0.76 -2.92 21.32
C PRO A 251 -0.52 -1.66 22.18
N HIS A 252 0.60 -1.61 22.91
CA HIS A 252 0.99 -0.47 23.74
C HIS A 252 1.40 0.78 22.94
N TYR A 253 1.74 0.62 21.66
CA TYR A 253 2.20 1.72 20.80
C TYR A 253 1.04 2.68 20.50
N LYS A 254 1.17 3.99 20.73
CA LYS A 254 0.04 4.94 20.59
C LYS A 254 -0.09 5.51 19.16
N ALA A 255 0.11 4.68 18.15
CA ALA A 255 -0.04 5.07 16.75
C ALA A 255 -1.44 4.71 16.24
N SER A 256 -2.04 5.59 15.42
CA SER A 256 -3.21 5.21 14.61
C SER A 256 -2.76 4.78 13.22
N ILE A 257 -3.42 3.79 12.61
CA ILE A 257 -3.17 3.44 11.21
C ILE A 257 -4.20 4.13 10.33
N VAL A 258 -3.74 4.82 9.28
CA VAL A 258 -4.60 5.42 8.27
C VAL A 258 -4.45 4.66 6.96
N VAL A 259 -5.58 4.17 6.45
CA VAL A 259 -5.66 3.53 5.13
C VAL A 259 -5.64 4.62 4.07
N ASN A 260 -4.51 4.72 3.37
CA ASN A 260 -4.14 5.86 2.54
C ASN A 260 -4.05 5.50 1.05
N ASP A 261 -5.18 5.26 0.43
CA ASP A 261 -5.27 5.14 -1.02
C ASP A 261 -6.66 5.55 -1.52
N PHE A 262 -6.73 5.91 -2.78
CA PHE A 262 -7.98 6.27 -3.42
C PHE A 262 -8.88 5.02 -3.56
N PRO A 263 -10.19 5.08 -3.24
CA PRO A 263 -11.09 3.94 -3.39
C PRO A 263 -10.99 3.30 -4.78
N ILE A 264 -10.69 2.00 -4.84
CA ILE A 264 -10.31 1.33 -6.09
C ILE A 264 -11.44 1.31 -7.11
N LEU A 265 -12.70 1.18 -6.65
CA LEU A 265 -13.86 1.24 -7.54
C LEU A 265 -13.98 2.64 -8.16
N LYS A 266 -13.74 3.70 -7.38
CA LYS A 266 -13.75 5.07 -7.92
C LYS A 266 -12.60 5.34 -8.87
N HIS A 267 -11.42 4.82 -8.56
CA HIS A 267 -10.27 4.89 -9.44
C HIS A 267 -10.54 4.20 -10.78
N ARG A 268 -11.06 2.98 -10.77
CA ARG A 268 -11.37 2.22 -11.99
C ARG A 268 -12.43 2.89 -12.85
N ASP A 269 -13.50 3.39 -12.23
CA ASP A 269 -14.53 4.15 -12.95
C ASP A 269 -13.94 5.40 -13.61
N PHE A 270 -13.09 6.13 -12.89
CA PHE A 270 -12.37 7.28 -13.44
C PHE A 270 -11.49 6.86 -14.63
N VAL A 271 -10.67 5.83 -14.50
CA VAL A 271 -9.78 5.38 -15.59
C VAL A 271 -10.60 4.94 -16.80
N ALA A 272 -11.59 4.06 -16.62
CA ALA A 272 -12.42 3.54 -17.71
C ALA A 272 -13.17 4.63 -18.49
N ARG A 273 -13.47 5.77 -17.85
CA ARG A 273 -14.15 6.91 -18.48
C ARG A 273 -13.21 7.90 -19.17
N ASN A 274 -11.91 7.88 -18.86
CA ASN A 274 -10.97 8.91 -19.31
C ASN A 274 -9.85 8.38 -20.22
N ILE A 275 -9.39 7.14 -20.03
CA ILE A 275 -8.36 6.56 -20.91
C ILE A 275 -8.98 6.07 -22.23
N GLU A 276 -8.26 6.20 -23.33
CA GLU A 276 -8.70 5.60 -24.60
C GLU A 276 -8.53 4.07 -24.55
N ILE A 277 -9.46 3.33 -25.17
CA ILE A 277 -9.36 1.85 -25.21
C ILE A 277 -8.13 1.39 -25.99
N SER A 278 -7.72 2.10 -27.03
CA SER A 278 -6.51 1.85 -27.82
C SER A 278 -5.26 1.89 -26.95
N GLU A 279 -5.12 2.95 -26.15
CA GLU A 279 -4.04 3.15 -25.20
C GLU A 279 -4.03 2.04 -24.13
N LEU A 280 -5.17 1.79 -23.49
CA LEU A 280 -5.29 0.77 -22.45
C LEU A 280 -4.97 -0.65 -22.96
N ARG A 281 -5.42 -0.99 -24.17
CA ARG A 281 -5.06 -2.26 -24.84
C ARG A 281 -3.56 -2.37 -25.08
N ASN A 282 -2.89 -1.26 -25.42
CA ASN A 282 -1.46 -1.25 -25.67
C ASN A 282 -0.66 -1.47 -24.38
N ILE A 283 -1.08 -0.83 -23.28
CA ILE A 283 -0.50 -1.05 -21.95
C ILE A 283 -0.67 -2.51 -21.53
N PHE A 284 -1.87 -3.08 -21.73
CA PHE A 284 -2.13 -4.49 -21.42
C PHE A 284 -1.28 -5.45 -22.25
N LYS A 285 -1.06 -5.15 -23.54
CA LYS A 285 -0.17 -5.93 -24.39
C LYS A 285 1.26 -5.93 -23.86
N ASN A 286 1.79 -4.78 -23.45
CA ASN A 286 3.12 -4.68 -22.84
C ASN A 286 3.21 -5.50 -21.54
N LEU A 287 2.18 -5.44 -20.68
CA LEU A 287 2.09 -6.29 -19.50
C LEU A 287 2.18 -7.77 -19.85
N ALA A 288 1.40 -8.23 -20.84
CA ALA A 288 1.43 -9.62 -21.29
C ALA A 288 2.81 -10.04 -21.80
N GLU A 289 3.49 -9.17 -22.57
CA GLU A 289 4.84 -9.43 -23.07
C GLU A 289 5.89 -9.50 -21.95
N GLU A 290 5.79 -8.65 -20.93
CA GLU A 290 6.70 -8.65 -19.78
C GLU A 290 6.48 -9.84 -18.86
N GLN A 291 5.22 -10.25 -18.65
CA GLN A 291 4.91 -11.47 -17.91
C GLN A 291 5.45 -12.72 -18.60
N LYS A 292 5.40 -12.79 -19.95
CA LYS A 292 6.04 -13.87 -20.73
C LYS A 292 7.56 -13.93 -20.51
N LYS A 293 8.20 -12.79 -20.25
CA LYS A 293 9.63 -12.71 -19.89
C LYS A 293 9.90 -12.99 -18.40
N SER A 294 8.89 -13.43 -17.65
CA SER A 294 8.96 -13.60 -16.18
C SER A 294 9.31 -12.31 -15.43
N ASN A 295 9.05 -11.14 -16.03
CA ASN A 295 9.22 -9.85 -15.35
C ASN A 295 7.96 -9.50 -14.56
N PHE A 296 7.77 -10.21 -13.44
CA PHE A 296 6.61 -10.02 -12.57
C PHE A 296 6.61 -8.70 -11.79
N ASN A 297 7.73 -7.97 -11.80
CA ASN A 297 7.88 -6.66 -11.17
C ASN A 297 7.53 -5.50 -12.12
N PHE A 298 7.07 -5.79 -13.34
CA PHE A 298 6.62 -4.78 -14.28
C PHE A 298 5.36 -4.08 -13.76
N ASP A 299 5.43 -2.76 -13.59
CA ASP A 299 4.28 -1.95 -13.19
C ASP A 299 3.66 -1.25 -14.43
N PRO A 300 2.49 -1.69 -14.91
CA PRO A 300 1.86 -1.07 -16.06
C PRO A 300 1.34 0.35 -15.79
N GLN A 301 1.26 0.79 -14.52
CA GLN A 301 0.76 2.12 -14.17
C GLN A 301 1.67 3.24 -14.65
N LEU A 302 2.95 2.94 -14.90
CA LEU A 302 3.95 3.91 -15.35
C LEU A 302 3.75 4.38 -16.80
N PHE A 303 2.93 3.68 -17.59
CA PHE A 303 2.70 4.02 -19.00
C PHE A 303 1.67 5.14 -19.20
N ALA A 304 0.77 5.32 -18.23
CA ALA A 304 -0.29 6.32 -18.27
C ALA A 304 -0.48 6.95 -16.87
N PRO A 305 0.56 7.59 -16.31
CA PRO A 305 0.59 8.04 -14.92
C PRO A 305 -0.50 9.08 -14.61
N GLU A 306 -0.90 9.90 -15.58
CA GLU A 306 -1.99 10.87 -15.46
C GLU A 306 -3.35 10.24 -15.14
N TYR A 307 -3.61 9.01 -15.59
CA TYR A 307 -4.83 8.28 -15.27
C TYR A 307 -4.63 7.29 -14.10
N LEU A 308 -3.50 6.59 -14.09
CA LEU A 308 -3.27 5.44 -13.22
C LEU A 308 -2.64 5.81 -11.87
N LEU A 309 -1.82 6.87 -11.81
CA LEU A 309 -1.08 7.26 -10.60
C LEU A 309 -1.53 8.59 -10.01
N LYS A 310 -1.57 9.66 -10.81
CA LYS A 310 -1.82 11.04 -10.33
C LYS A 310 -3.13 11.24 -9.57
N PRO A 311 -4.27 10.64 -9.94
CA PRO A 311 -5.50 10.77 -9.17
C PRO A 311 -5.37 10.17 -7.76
N ARG A 312 -4.70 9.02 -7.65
CA ARG A 312 -4.42 8.37 -6.35
C ARG A 312 -3.47 9.20 -5.52
N LEU A 313 -2.37 9.65 -6.12
CA LEU A 313 -1.39 10.52 -5.46
C LEU A 313 -2.03 11.81 -4.93
N SER A 314 -2.89 12.44 -5.72
CA SER A 314 -3.59 13.67 -5.31
C SER A 314 -4.46 13.44 -4.07
N TYR A 315 -5.13 12.29 -4.00
CA TYR A 315 -5.89 11.88 -2.82
C TYR A 315 -4.98 11.61 -1.62
N MET A 316 -3.88 10.88 -1.82
CA MET A 316 -2.90 10.56 -0.77
C MET A 316 -2.17 11.79 -0.21
N ILE A 317 -1.92 12.80 -1.05
CA ILE A 317 -1.41 14.10 -0.61
C ILE A 317 -2.41 14.77 0.32
N GLU A 318 -3.69 14.73 -0.02
CA GLU A 318 -4.72 15.37 0.78
C GLU A 318 -4.91 14.68 2.14
N THR A 319 -4.95 13.35 2.18
CA THR A 319 -4.97 12.59 3.44
C THR A 319 -3.73 12.88 4.30
N LEU A 320 -2.53 12.96 3.71
CA LEU A 320 -1.29 13.35 4.40
C LEU A 320 -1.38 14.75 5.00
N LYS A 321 -1.94 15.72 4.27
CA LYS A 321 -2.19 17.06 4.79
C LYS A 321 -3.12 16.98 5.99
N HIS A 322 -4.30 16.35 5.87
CA HIS A 322 -5.23 16.19 7.00
C HIS A 322 -4.59 15.53 8.22
N ALA A 323 -3.77 14.49 8.02
CA ALA A 323 -3.03 13.84 9.11
C ALA A 323 -2.02 14.79 9.77
N SER A 324 -1.29 15.57 8.97
CA SER A 324 -0.30 16.55 9.43
C SER A 324 -0.92 17.68 10.25
N TYR A 325 -2.22 17.96 10.10
CA TYR A 325 -2.86 19.02 10.90
C TYR A 325 -2.94 18.71 12.40
N SER A 326 -2.98 17.43 12.76
CA SER A 326 -3.20 16.99 14.14
C SER A 326 -2.02 16.21 14.73
N ASN A 327 -1.03 15.84 13.89
CA ASN A 327 0.06 14.95 14.28
C ASN A 327 1.40 15.51 13.81
N LYS A 328 2.44 15.34 14.62
CA LYS A 328 3.79 15.85 14.35
C LYS A 328 4.71 14.82 13.72
N ARG A 329 4.51 13.54 14.03
CA ARG A 329 5.37 12.44 13.59
C ARG A 329 4.55 11.45 12.78
N ILE A 330 4.76 11.44 11.48
CA ILE A 330 4.02 10.60 10.55
C ILE A 330 4.99 9.71 9.79
N VAL A 331 4.67 8.43 9.66
CA VAL A 331 5.33 7.52 8.73
C VAL A 331 4.32 7.13 7.65
N ALA A 332 4.68 7.29 6.39
CA ALA A 332 3.83 6.92 5.25
C ALA A 332 4.51 5.81 4.43
N VAL A 333 3.86 4.66 4.34
CA VAL A 333 4.32 3.50 3.56
C VAL A 333 3.52 3.45 2.27
N MET A 334 4.20 3.60 1.14
CA MET A 334 3.57 3.65 -0.19
C MET A 334 4.47 3.05 -1.26
N ASP A 335 3.92 2.82 -2.44
CA ASP A 335 4.65 2.34 -3.60
C ASP A 335 5.84 3.27 -3.92
N ARG A 336 6.98 2.68 -4.31
CA ARG A 336 8.20 3.44 -4.59
C ARG A 336 7.97 4.55 -5.64
N HIS A 337 7.17 4.28 -6.67
CA HIS A 337 6.91 5.23 -7.74
C HIS A 337 6.00 6.38 -7.26
N MET A 338 5.07 6.08 -6.35
CA MET A 338 4.26 7.11 -5.70
C MET A 338 5.10 8.00 -4.79
N ALA A 339 6.07 7.43 -4.07
CA ALA A 339 6.93 8.20 -3.16
C ALA A 339 7.80 9.25 -3.88
N ASP A 340 8.32 8.92 -5.08
CA ASP A 340 9.07 9.89 -5.88
C ASP A 340 8.17 11.01 -6.42
N LEU A 341 7.01 10.67 -6.98
CA LEU A 341 6.05 11.66 -7.46
C LEU A 341 5.50 12.54 -6.32
N LEU A 342 5.35 11.96 -5.12
CA LEU A 342 4.94 12.68 -3.93
C LEU A 342 5.94 13.79 -3.59
N ASP A 343 7.23 13.52 -3.59
CA ASP A 343 8.26 14.54 -3.27
C ASP A 343 8.18 15.73 -4.25
N GLU A 344 7.96 15.46 -5.54
CA GLU A 344 7.80 16.51 -6.56
C GLU A 344 6.56 17.38 -6.33
N GLU A 345 5.40 16.75 -6.12
CA GLU A 345 4.13 17.44 -5.88
C GLU A 345 4.11 18.15 -4.52
N TRP A 346 4.79 17.59 -3.51
CA TRP A 346 4.84 18.14 -2.15
C TRP A 346 5.60 19.46 -2.09
N ARG A 347 6.63 19.65 -2.93
CA ARG A 347 7.38 20.91 -3.01
C ARG A 347 6.53 22.08 -3.53
N ASN A 348 5.49 21.78 -4.31
CA ASN A 348 4.60 22.77 -4.93
C ASN A 348 3.19 22.77 -4.30
N LEU A 349 3.08 22.26 -3.07
CA LEU A 349 1.81 21.92 -2.46
C LEU A 349 0.94 23.15 -2.12
N ASP A 350 -0.32 23.10 -2.54
CA ASP A 350 -1.34 24.03 -2.08
C ASP A 350 -1.61 23.85 -0.58
N THR A 351 -1.58 24.97 0.12
CA THR A 351 -1.82 25.09 1.56
C THR A 351 -3.27 24.80 1.96
N LYS A 352 -4.21 24.91 1.03
CA LYS A 352 -5.65 24.73 1.29
C LYS A 352 -6.02 23.25 1.46
N LEU A 353 -6.74 22.91 2.51
CA LEU A 353 -7.36 21.59 2.66
C LEU A 353 -8.61 21.46 1.80
N TYR A 354 -8.74 20.32 1.13
CA TYR A 354 -9.90 19.93 0.35
C TYR A 354 -10.70 18.83 1.07
N ASN A 355 -12.02 18.85 0.88
CA ASN A 355 -12.87 17.75 1.30
C ASN A 355 -12.66 16.56 0.36
N PHE A 356 -12.62 15.33 0.89
CA PHE A 356 -12.38 14.12 0.12
C PHE A 356 -13.42 13.88 -0.98
N ASN A 357 -14.65 14.38 -0.82
CA ASN A 357 -15.70 14.30 -1.83
C ASN A 357 -15.33 14.97 -3.16
N LYS A 358 -14.40 15.94 -3.15
CA LYS A 358 -13.87 16.56 -4.37
C LYS A 358 -13.27 15.52 -5.32
N PHE A 359 -12.59 14.50 -4.78
CA PHE A 359 -11.91 13.49 -5.60
C PHE A 359 -12.89 12.48 -6.23
N TYR A 360 -14.11 12.36 -5.71
CA TYR A 360 -15.12 11.43 -6.27
C TYR A 360 -15.97 12.05 -7.37
N THR A 361 -15.79 13.33 -7.66
CA THR A 361 -16.57 14.04 -8.67
C THR A 361 -15.98 13.75 -10.04
N ILE A 362 -16.60 12.83 -10.79
CA ILE A 362 -16.21 12.53 -12.16
C ILE A 362 -16.68 13.68 -13.05
N ASN A 363 -15.74 14.41 -13.64
CA ASN A 363 -16.08 15.38 -14.67
C ASN A 363 -16.47 14.62 -15.94
N ASN A 364 -17.78 14.44 -16.18
CA ASN A 364 -18.35 13.79 -17.37
C ASN A 364 -18.08 14.53 -18.70
N LYS A 365 -17.11 15.44 -18.74
CA LYS A 365 -16.84 16.26 -19.93
C LYS A 365 -15.92 15.58 -20.95
N THR A 366 -15.23 14.50 -20.58
CA THR A 366 -14.03 14.07 -21.30
C THR A 366 -14.25 13.10 -22.46
N GLN A 367 -15.33 12.32 -22.53
CA GLN A 367 -15.62 11.47 -23.71
C GLN A 367 -17.12 11.43 -24.02
N LYS A 368 -17.57 12.21 -25.01
CA LYS A 368 -18.98 12.25 -25.45
C LYS A 368 -19.44 10.97 -26.17
N ASP A 369 -18.51 10.13 -26.60
CA ASP A 369 -18.79 8.99 -27.50
C ASP A 369 -18.48 7.61 -26.88
N LEU A 370 -18.24 7.53 -25.57
CA LEU A 370 -17.94 6.26 -24.91
C LEU A 370 -19.16 5.33 -24.92
N THR A 371 -19.00 4.16 -25.55
CA THR A 371 -20.04 3.12 -25.57
C THR A 371 -20.00 2.29 -24.29
N PHE A 372 -21.16 1.76 -23.89
CA PHE A 372 -21.25 0.87 -22.73
C PHE A 372 -20.38 -0.39 -22.91
N VAL A 373 -20.30 -0.96 -24.12
CA VAL A 373 -19.48 -2.14 -24.42
C VAL A 373 -17.99 -1.84 -24.23
N GLU A 374 -17.52 -0.72 -24.77
CA GLU A 374 -16.12 -0.28 -24.58
C GLU A 374 -15.81 -0.04 -23.09
N TYR A 375 -16.73 0.55 -22.34
CA TYR A 375 -16.58 0.75 -20.90
C TYR A 375 -16.43 -0.57 -20.13
N ILE A 376 -17.21 -1.60 -20.47
CA ILE A 376 -17.06 -2.94 -19.88
C ILE A 376 -15.71 -3.56 -20.27
N GLU A 377 -15.29 -3.44 -21.53
CA GLU A 377 -13.98 -3.92 -21.98
C GLU A 377 -12.82 -3.26 -21.21
N LYS A 378 -12.87 -1.94 -21.01
CA LYS A 378 -11.87 -1.23 -20.19
C LYS A 378 -11.82 -1.78 -18.77
N HIS A 379 -12.96 -2.03 -18.14
CA HIS A 379 -12.99 -2.62 -16.80
C HIS A 379 -12.41 -4.03 -16.75
N VAL A 380 -12.64 -4.85 -17.76
CA VAL A 380 -12.02 -6.18 -17.87
C VAL A 380 -10.50 -6.07 -17.94
N ILE A 381 -9.98 -5.17 -18.78
CA ILE A 381 -8.54 -4.96 -18.90
C ILE A 381 -7.96 -4.49 -17.56
N LEU A 382 -8.56 -3.50 -16.90
CA LEU A 382 -8.12 -3.00 -15.59
C LEU A 382 -8.17 -4.10 -14.50
N ASP A 383 -9.14 -5.02 -14.57
CA ASP A 383 -9.25 -6.14 -13.65
C ASP A 383 -8.13 -7.16 -13.81
N LEU A 384 -7.72 -7.40 -15.06
CA LEU A 384 -6.58 -8.28 -15.36
C LEU A 384 -5.22 -7.62 -15.12
N MET A 385 -5.12 -6.29 -15.30
CA MET A 385 -3.87 -5.56 -15.11
C MET A 385 -3.44 -5.45 -13.66
N PHE A 386 -4.38 -5.25 -12.74
CA PHE A 386 -4.07 -4.94 -11.35
C PHE A 386 -4.38 -6.11 -10.43
N GLN A 387 -5.68 -6.35 -10.21
CA GLN A 387 -6.19 -7.42 -9.34
C GLN A 387 -7.61 -7.74 -9.80
N PRO A 388 -8.05 -9.01 -9.79
CA PRO A 388 -9.35 -9.43 -10.31
C PRO A 388 -10.52 -9.11 -9.36
N ILE A 389 -10.55 -7.89 -8.81
CA ILE A 389 -11.51 -7.44 -7.80
C ILE A 389 -12.93 -7.42 -8.34
N LEU A 390 -13.13 -6.88 -9.55
CA LEU A 390 -14.46 -6.80 -10.15
C LEU A 390 -15.00 -8.19 -10.45
N ARG A 391 -14.17 -9.03 -11.08
CA ARG A 391 -14.60 -10.39 -11.40
C ARG A 391 -14.90 -11.18 -10.13
N LYS A 392 -13.94 -11.26 -9.21
CA LYS A 392 -14.00 -12.09 -8.00
C LYS A 392 -15.17 -11.68 -7.09
N PHE A 393 -15.33 -10.39 -6.84
CA PHE A 393 -16.21 -9.91 -5.77
C PHE A 393 -17.58 -9.40 -6.25
N PHE A 394 -17.73 -9.07 -7.53
CA PHE A 394 -18.98 -8.50 -8.06
C PHE A 394 -19.59 -9.34 -9.19
N VAL A 395 -18.85 -9.57 -10.28
CA VAL A 395 -19.38 -10.23 -11.48
C VAL A 395 -19.80 -11.67 -11.20
N LEU A 396 -18.99 -12.44 -10.47
CA LEU A 396 -19.37 -13.81 -10.06
C LEU A 396 -20.61 -13.85 -9.15
N ASN A 397 -20.86 -12.75 -8.43
CA ASN A 397 -22.07 -12.57 -7.62
C ASN A 397 -23.25 -11.96 -8.40
N GLN A 398 -23.15 -11.83 -9.73
CA GLN A 398 -24.17 -11.23 -10.59
C GLN A 398 -24.51 -9.79 -10.19
N THR A 399 -23.49 -9.02 -9.78
CA THR A 399 -23.62 -7.59 -9.46
C THR A 399 -22.58 -6.76 -10.20
N PHE A 400 -22.89 -5.48 -10.41
CA PHE A 400 -21.96 -4.54 -11.03
C PHE A 400 -21.93 -3.23 -10.24
N PRO A 401 -20.77 -2.78 -9.74
CA PRO A 401 -20.70 -1.69 -8.76
C PRO A 401 -20.78 -0.29 -9.37
N PHE A 402 -20.93 -0.17 -10.69
CA PHE A 402 -20.87 1.10 -11.39
C PHE A 402 -22.22 1.54 -11.94
N ILE A 403 -22.44 2.86 -11.91
CA ILE A 403 -23.57 3.51 -12.55
C ILE A 403 -23.07 4.08 -13.88
N ALA A 404 -23.61 3.56 -14.98
CA ALA A 404 -23.17 3.89 -16.35
C ALA A 404 -24.35 4.24 -17.27
N ASN A 405 -25.44 4.76 -16.70
CA ASN A 405 -26.66 5.12 -17.42
C ASN A 405 -26.48 6.28 -18.42
N ASP A 406 -25.35 6.99 -18.30
CA ASP A 406 -24.93 8.07 -19.18
C ASP A 406 -24.23 7.59 -20.47
N LEU A 407 -23.89 6.30 -20.58
CA LEU A 407 -23.14 5.76 -21.72
C LEU A 407 -24.03 5.32 -22.88
N ILE A 408 -23.50 5.44 -24.11
CA ILE A 408 -24.20 5.06 -25.33
C ILE A 408 -24.45 3.54 -25.33
N GLY A 409 -25.71 3.14 -25.49
CA GLY A 409 -26.11 1.72 -25.54
C GLY A 409 -26.37 1.05 -24.18
N TYR A 410 -26.25 1.78 -23.06
CA TYR A 410 -26.52 1.24 -21.72
C TYR A 410 -27.91 0.58 -21.61
N THR A 411 -28.96 1.28 -22.03
CA THR A 411 -30.35 0.80 -21.91
C THR A 411 -30.56 -0.55 -22.60
N SER A 412 -29.93 -0.76 -23.76
CA SER A 412 -30.04 -2.00 -24.54
C SER A 412 -29.15 -3.14 -24.03
N MET A 413 -28.03 -2.84 -23.36
CA MET A 413 -26.98 -3.83 -23.08
C MET A 413 -26.73 -4.12 -21.60
N HIS A 414 -27.26 -3.31 -20.68
CA HIS A 414 -26.99 -3.49 -19.24
C HIS A 414 -27.41 -4.86 -18.70
N THR A 415 -28.46 -5.48 -19.25
CA THR A 415 -28.90 -6.84 -18.88
C THR A 415 -27.90 -7.93 -19.31
N ASN A 416 -27.05 -7.66 -20.30
CA ASN A 416 -26.04 -8.58 -20.82
C ASN A 416 -24.65 -8.34 -20.26
N ILE A 417 -24.52 -7.49 -19.23
CA ILE A 417 -23.23 -7.03 -18.74
C ILE A 417 -22.29 -8.17 -18.35
N PHE A 418 -22.79 -9.21 -17.66
CA PHE A 418 -21.97 -10.33 -17.21
C PHE A 418 -21.52 -11.22 -18.38
N ILE A 419 -22.35 -11.34 -19.42
CA ILE A 419 -22.00 -12.06 -20.65
C ILE A 419 -20.89 -11.31 -21.40
N ILE A 420 -21.04 -9.99 -21.54
CA ILE A 420 -20.06 -9.13 -22.20
C ILE A 420 -18.72 -9.15 -21.42
N PHE A 421 -18.78 -9.02 -20.09
CA PHE A 421 -17.60 -9.06 -19.23
C PHE A 421 -16.85 -10.38 -19.37
N GLU A 422 -17.54 -11.52 -19.25
CA GLU A 422 -16.92 -12.85 -19.38
C GLU A 422 -16.38 -13.11 -20.80
N HIS A 423 -17.05 -12.59 -21.83
CA HIS A 423 -16.54 -12.66 -23.21
C HIS A 423 -15.16 -12.01 -23.33
N TYR A 424 -15.04 -10.76 -22.91
CA TYR A 424 -13.76 -10.04 -22.95
C TYR A 424 -12.72 -10.66 -22.01
N TYR A 425 -13.13 -11.05 -20.80
CA TYR A 425 -12.22 -11.64 -19.81
C TYR A 425 -11.53 -12.88 -20.38
N ARG A 426 -12.29 -13.80 -20.97
CA ARG A 426 -11.74 -15.01 -21.61
C ARG A 426 -10.79 -14.68 -22.76
N ASN A 427 -11.09 -13.66 -23.56
CA ASN A 427 -10.24 -13.25 -24.68
C ASN A 427 -8.90 -12.70 -24.19
N TYR A 428 -8.90 -11.86 -23.16
CA TYR A 428 -7.67 -11.28 -22.62
C TYR A 428 -6.84 -12.25 -21.78
N VAL A 429 -7.48 -13.16 -21.03
CA VAL A 429 -6.79 -14.25 -20.31
C VAL A 429 -6.04 -15.15 -21.30
N LYS A 430 -6.64 -15.50 -22.44
CA LYS A 430 -5.93 -16.25 -23.50
C LYS A 430 -4.69 -15.52 -23.99
N MET A 431 -4.69 -14.20 -23.98
CA MET A 431 -3.54 -13.37 -24.40
C MET A 431 -2.40 -13.41 -23.38
N LEU A 432 -2.71 -13.46 -22.08
CA LEU A 432 -1.73 -13.59 -20.99
C LEU A 432 -1.09 -14.99 -20.96
N PHE A 433 -1.91 -16.03 -21.13
CA PHE A 433 -1.51 -17.42 -20.92
C PHE A 433 -1.38 -18.23 -22.21
N SER A 434 -1.30 -17.59 -23.38
CA SER A 434 -1.28 -18.26 -24.70
C SER A 434 -0.17 -19.31 -24.83
N ASP A 435 0.95 -19.11 -24.12
CA ASP A 435 2.18 -19.91 -24.30
C ASP A 435 2.32 -21.00 -23.21
N LEU A 436 1.63 -20.84 -22.06
CA LEU A 436 1.56 -21.85 -20.99
C LEU A 436 0.77 -23.09 -21.42
N GLY A 437 -0.15 -22.94 -22.38
CA GLY A 437 -0.87 -24.05 -22.99
C GLY A 437 -0.01 -24.96 -23.87
N ASP A 438 1.15 -24.49 -24.34
CA ASP A 438 2.06 -25.31 -25.16
C ASP A 438 3.17 -25.96 -24.32
N GLU A 439 3.57 -25.37 -23.19
CA GLU A 439 4.47 -26.02 -22.22
C GLU A 439 3.75 -27.12 -21.43
N MET A 440 2.49 -26.93 -21.03
CA MET A 440 1.70 -28.00 -20.37
C MET A 440 1.36 -29.16 -21.31
N LYS A 441 1.28 -28.93 -22.64
CA LYS A 441 1.14 -30.03 -23.62
C LYS A 441 2.42 -30.85 -23.80
N GLN A 442 3.59 -30.28 -23.53
CA GLN A 442 4.85 -31.04 -23.56
C GLN A 442 5.06 -31.88 -22.29
N VAL A 443 4.49 -31.45 -21.16
CA VAL A 443 4.48 -32.24 -19.91
C VAL A 443 3.43 -33.35 -19.95
N ASN A 444 2.29 -33.15 -20.62
CA ASN A 444 1.21 -34.14 -20.75
C ASN A 444 1.49 -35.33 -21.69
N ASN A 445 2.69 -35.46 -22.26
CA ASN A 445 3.08 -36.65 -23.03
C ASN A 445 3.84 -37.70 -22.20
N ASN A 446 4.14 -37.45 -20.93
CA ASN A 446 4.71 -38.45 -20.02
C ASN A 446 3.89 -38.50 -18.72
N ASP A 447 3.14 -39.60 -18.57
CA ASP A 447 2.56 -40.14 -17.33
C ASP A 447 1.30 -39.50 -16.69
N ILE A 448 0.14 -40.05 -17.10
CA ILE A 448 -0.98 -40.58 -16.26
C ILE A 448 -2.06 -39.64 -15.64
N ASN A 449 -3.32 -40.05 -15.92
CA ASN A 449 -4.63 -39.91 -15.23
C ASN A 449 -5.54 -38.67 -15.47
N GLU A 450 -6.56 -38.90 -16.30
CA GLU A 450 -7.67 -38.02 -16.70
C GLU A 450 -8.77 -37.75 -15.63
N ASP A 451 -8.60 -38.17 -14.38
CA ASP A 451 -9.67 -38.11 -13.36
C ASP A 451 -9.72 -36.83 -12.50
N GLN A 452 -8.95 -35.77 -12.84
CA GLN A 452 -8.98 -34.50 -12.10
C GLN A 452 -9.51 -33.29 -12.88
N PHE A 453 -10.03 -33.47 -14.09
CA PHE A 453 -10.53 -32.37 -14.93
C PHE A 453 -12.07 -32.27 -15.04
N THR A 454 -12.83 -33.11 -14.33
CA THR A 454 -14.30 -33.17 -14.44
C THR A 454 -15.09 -32.34 -13.43
N ASP A 455 -14.45 -31.76 -12.40
CA ASP A 455 -15.15 -30.96 -11.38
C ASP A 455 -15.36 -29.47 -11.73
N LEU A 456 -14.91 -29.03 -12.91
CA LEU A 456 -15.09 -27.65 -13.39
C LEU A 456 -16.20 -27.48 -14.45
N GLN A 457 -16.88 -28.56 -14.86
CA GLN A 457 -18.00 -28.50 -15.82
C GLN A 457 -19.37 -28.90 -15.26
N SER A 458 -19.45 -29.46 -14.04
CA SER A 458 -20.70 -29.91 -13.43
C SER A 458 -21.50 -28.81 -12.71
N SER A 459 -20.93 -27.61 -12.50
CA SER A 459 -21.62 -26.50 -11.82
C SER A 459 -22.47 -25.59 -12.72
N MET A 460 -22.66 -25.93 -14.00
CA MET A 460 -23.51 -25.16 -14.95
C MET A 460 -24.78 -25.89 -15.43
N ARG A 461 -25.26 -26.91 -14.71
CA ARG A 461 -26.64 -27.38 -14.88
C ARG A 461 -27.28 -27.53 -13.52
N VAL A 462 -28.19 -26.60 -13.20
CA VAL A 462 -29.49 -26.76 -12.53
C VAL A 462 -29.95 -25.35 -12.17
N VAL A 463 -30.94 -24.83 -12.90
CA VAL A 463 -32.23 -24.29 -12.39
C VAL A 463 -33.07 -23.95 -13.63
N ASN A 464 -33.91 -24.90 -14.06
CA ASN A 464 -35.28 -24.61 -14.48
C ASN A 464 -36.03 -25.93 -14.68
N THR A 465 -36.81 -26.30 -13.69
CA THR A 465 -38.17 -26.86 -13.81
C THR A 465 -38.66 -27.03 -12.37
N GLY A 466 -39.68 -26.26 -12.02
CA GLY A 466 -40.40 -26.49 -10.79
C GLY A 466 -41.29 -27.71 -10.96
N GLU A 467 -41.35 -28.54 -9.93
CA GLU A 467 -42.54 -29.31 -9.57
C GLU A 467 -42.40 -29.72 -8.10
N LEU A 468 -43.46 -29.44 -7.35
CA LEU A 468 -43.67 -29.83 -5.95
C LEU A 468 -43.78 -31.35 -5.87
N ASN A 469 -43.20 -31.95 -4.82
CA ASN A 469 -43.86 -33.02 -4.06
C ASN A 469 -43.21 -33.20 -2.68
N GLU A 470 -44.09 -33.48 -1.74
CA GLU A 470 -43.93 -33.67 -0.31
C GLU A 470 -43.25 -35.00 0.06
N ASP A 471 -42.64 -34.97 1.25
CA ASP A 471 -42.41 -36.03 2.26
C ASP A 471 -41.62 -37.30 1.90
N ASP A 472 -40.51 -37.52 2.62
CA ASP A 472 -40.47 -38.54 3.69
C ASP A 472 -39.15 -38.50 4.49
N ASP A 473 -39.26 -38.18 5.78
CA ASP A 473 -38.26 -38.39 6.83
C ASP A 473 -38.23 -39.86 7.27
N PHE A 474 -37.05 -40.44 7.44
CA PHE A 474 -36.86 -41.73 8.14
C PHE A 474 -36.07 -41.58 9.45
N LEU A 475 -36.83 -41.23 10.49
CA LEU A 475 -36.89 -41.78 11.85
C LEU A 475 -35.64 -42.27 12.61
N GLU A 476 -35.42 -41.57 13.72
CA GLU A 476 -34.84 -42.09 14.96
C GLU A 476 -35.97 -42.63 15.89
N GLY A 477 -35.86 -43.89 16.31
CA GLY A 477 -36.14 -44.38 17.67
C GLY A 477 -37.51 -44.20 18.37
N LYS A 478 -38.12 -45.37 18.65
CA LYS A 478 -38.75 -45.81 19.93
C LYS A 478 -40.28 -45.69 20.16
N THR A 479 -40.86 -46.90 20.15
CA THR A 479 -41.81 -47.49 21.13
C THR A 479 -43.28 -47.08 21.22
N LYS A 480 -44.09 -48.15 21.07
CA LYS A 480 -45.25 -48.60 21.87
C LYS A 480 -46.66 -48.19 21.44
N LYS A 481 -47.47 -49.26 21.38
CA LYS A 481 -48.94 -49.39 21.49
C LYS A 481 -49.73 -49.13 20.20
N GLN A 482 -50.12 -50.19 19.51
CA GLN A 482 -51.36 -50.97 19.72
C GLN A 482 -52.58 -50.34 19.01
N GLN A 483 -52.92 -51.00 17.89
CA GLN A 483 -54.23 -51.50 17.53
C GLN A 483 -55.35 -50.54 17.08
N MET A 484 -56.00 -51.02 16.01
CA MET A 484 -57.32 -50.66 15.45
C MET A 484 -57.27 -49.46 14.49
N LYS A 485 -57.64 -49.56 13.21
CA LYS A 485 -58.81 -50.26 12.63
C LYS A 485 -58.55 -50.65 11.16
N LYS A 486 -58.78 -51.93 10.83
CA LYS A 486 -59.40 -52.31 9.57
C LYS A 486 -60.89 -51.99 9.68
N GLN A 487 -61.45 -51.23 8.75
CA GLN A 487 -62.62 -51.65 7.94
C GLN A 487 -63.32 -50.46 7.27
N LYS A 488 -63.64 -50.72 6.00
CA LYS A 488 -64.86 -50.35 5.26
C LYS A 488 -64.99 -48.93 4.71
N ILE A 489 -64.61 -48.84 3.44
CA ILE A 489 -65.41 -48.27 2.34
C ILE A 489 -66.89 -48.67 2.48
N SER A 490 -67.79 -47.69 2.43
CA SER A 490 -68.98 -47.72 1.54
C SER A 490 -69.81 -46.43 1.64
N LEU A 491 -70.00 -45.80 0.47
CA LEU A 491 -71.27 -45.31 -0.07
C LEU A 491 -72.02 -44.18 0.68
N SER A 492 -72.19 -43.04 0.01
CA SER A 492 -73.42 -42.67 -0.74
C SER A 492 -73.84 -41.20 -0.60
N GLN A 493 -74.41 -40.71 -1.72
CA GLN A 493 -75.39 -39.65 -1.90
C GLN A 493 -74.89 -38.20 -1.84
N GLU A 494 -74.86 -37.51 -2.99
CA GLU A 494 -75.97 -36.90 -3.75
C GLU A 494 -76.50 -35.59 -3.14
N SER A 495 -76.08 -34.51 -3.82
CA SER A 495 -76.92 -33.45 -4.36
C SER A 495 -77.53 -32.37 -3.45
N LEU A 496 -77.25 -31.14 -3.91
CA LEU A 496 -78.14 -29.97 -3.99
C LEU A 496 -78.42 -29.18 -2.71
N PHE A 497 -77.87 -27.96 -2.67
CA PHE A 497 -78.68 -26.74 -2.72
C PHE A 497 -77.91 -25.61 -3.44
N ASN A 498 -78.54 -25.14 -4.53
CA ASN A 498 -78.23 -24.05 -5.47
C ASN A 498 -77.15 -24.22 -6.54
#